data_AF-A0A7W1R7M4-F1
#
_entry.id   AF-A0A7W1R7M4-F1
#
_cell.length_a   1.000
_cell.length_b   1.000
_cell.length_c   1.000
_cell.angle_alpha   90.00
_cell.angle_beta   90.00
_cell.angle_gamma   90.00
#
_symmetry.space_group_name_H-M   'P 1'
#
loop_
_entity.id
_entity.type
_entity.pdbx_description
1 polymer ?
#
loop_
_entity_poly.entity_id
_entity_poly.type
_entity_poly.pdbx_seq_one_letter_code
_entity_poly.pdbx_strand_id
1 'polypeptide(L)'
;MLLALLLLSLFLLVLLGFYVFVAAPRSRTHQTFVAFVACLAMWTVKDIVLWGFYARDGSAAWWASVSFIIALLLQYSLVVFAWVFPENGPVPLKRAAVLFAPGAVLIPAAVMGWMWREVGFTSGRFRIELTPLAYAFGIYAYGVFAYGFGLLYAKYRRYRGQLWGQQLGAILWALVITVTLNTLANNLLPLAGFYELLPLGSVFVLLGVVIYAYAITSFKLFSLQSALDQFRLFPIAYKVALSIAAVAVLSFLFLQVPVVWWSFGGGPSTEAWRRYLVFSVITALLPNLILVALIIRTISRPVRRLTEAAVE
;
A
#
# COMPACT_ATOMS: atom_id res chain seq x y z
N MET A 1 -8.17 17.58 -10.87
CA MET A 1 -8.91 17.00 -9.72
C MET A 1 -8.51 15.56 -9.41
N LEU A 2 -8.63 14.62 -10.35
CA LEU A 2 -8.29 13.20 -10.13
C LEU A 2 -6.87 12.97 -9.56
N LEU A 3 -5.83 13.53 -10.20
CA LEU A 3 -4.45 13.39 -9.73
C LEU A 3 -4.24 13.87 -8.28
N ALA A 4 -4.92 14.95 -7.88
CA ALA A 4 -4.83 15.45 -6.51
C ALA A 4 -5.47 14.47 -5.51
N LEU A 5 -6.62 13.86 -5.86
CA LEU A 5 -7.26 12.84 -5.03
C LEU A 5 -6.41 11.56 -4.91
N LEU A 6 -5.75 11.15 -6.01
CA LEU A 6 -4.85 10.00 -6.00
C LEU A 6 -3.59 10.28 -5.16
N LEU A 7 -3.01 11.49 -5.26
CA LEU A 7 -1.89 11.91 -4.42
C LEU A 7 -2.27 11.99 -2.95
N LEU A 8 -3.45 12.52 -2.62
CA LEU A 8 -3.97 12.53 -1.26
C LEU A 8 -4.14 11.09 -0.72
N SER A 9 -4.72 10.20 -1.53
CA SER A 9 -4.88 8.79 -1.18
C SER A 9 -3.54 8.12 -0.91
N LEU A 10 -2.54 8.37 -1.77
CA LEU A 10 -1.18 7.89 -1.58
C LEU A 10 -0.56 8.42 -0.29
N PHE A 11 -0.70 9.72 -0.01
CA PHE A 11 -0.16 10.34 1.20
C PHE A 11 -0.75 9.71 2.46
N LEU A 12 -2.08 9.51 2.49
CA LEU A 12 -2.77 8.89 3.62
C LEU A 12 -2.37 7.42 3.81
N LEU A 13 -2.23 6.65 2.72
CA LEU A 13 -1.74 5.26 2.77
C LEU A 13 -0.32 5.18 3.34
N VAL A 14 0.56 6.04 2.83
CA VAL A 14 1.96 6.09 3.25
C VAL A 14 2.07 6.52 4.71
N LEU A 15 1.31 7.53 5.12
CA LEU A 15 1.27 8.00 6.51
C LEU A 15 0.72 6.91 7.46
N LEU A 16 -0.36 6.24 7.07
CA LEU A 16 -0.96 5.13 7.83
C LEU A 16 0.04 3.98 8.00
N GLY A 17 0.65 3.52 6.90
CA GLY A 17 1.64 2.46 6.92
C GLY A 17 2.86 2.85 7.77
N PHE A 18 3.34 4.08 7.63
CA PHE A 18 4.45 4.57 8.43
C PHE A 18 4.12 4.63 9.92
N TYR A 19 2.96 5.17 10.29
CA TYR A 19 2.49 5.25 11.66
C TYR A 19 2.45 3.87 12.32
N VAL A 20 1.83 2.89 11.66
CA VAL A 20 1.77 1.51 12.16
C VAL A 20 3.19 0.90 12.24
N PHE A 21 4.04 1.09 11.24
CA PHE A 21 5.40 0.54 11.27
C PHE A 21 6.21 1.07 12.47
N VAL A 22 6.14 2.38 12.70
CA VAL A 22 6.89 3.06 13.78
C VAL A 22 6.42 2.62 15.16
N ALA A 23 5.10 2.45 15.34
CA ALA A 23 4.50 2.08 16.61
C ALA A 23 5.09 0.78 17.19
N ALA A 24 5.28 -0.26 16.36
CA ALA A 24 5.95 -1.49 16.78
C ALA A 24 6.61 -2.23 15.61
N PRO A 25 7.82 -1.86 15.16
CA PRO A 25 8.41 -2.43 13.93
C PRO A 25 8.87 -3.88 14.07
N ARG A 26 8.95 -4.43 15.29
CA ARG A 26 9.28 -5.84 15.54
C ARG A 26 8.04 -6.72 15.65
N SER A 27 6.85 -6.13 15.73
CA SER A 27 5.61 -6.88 15.72
C SER A 27 5.31 -7.36 14.30
N ARG A 28 5.16 -8.67 14.13
CA ARG A 28 4.78 -9.29 12.85
C ARG A 28 3.41 -8.78 12.40
N THR A 29 2.49 -8.56 13.34
CA THR A 29 1.19 -7.94 13.06
C THR A 29 1.35 -6.59 12.35
N HIS A 30 2.20 -5.72 12.88
CA HIS A 30 2.42 -4.39 12.30
C HIS A 30 3.14 -4.51 10.96
N GLN A 31 4.19 -5.33 10.86
CA GLN A 31 4.91 -5.55 9.61
C GLN A 31 4.01 -6.06 8.48
N THR A 32 3.14 -7.02 8.78
CA THR A 32 2.24 -7.64 7.78
C THR A 32 1.09 -6.70 7.40
N PHE A 33 0.57 -5.91 8.33
CA PHE A 33 -0.38 -4.83 8.00
C PHE A 33 0.28 -3.76 7.12
N VAL A 34 1.51 -3.36 7.43
CA VAL A 34 2.29 -2.39 6.65
C VAL A 34 2.56 -2.92 5.24
N ALA A 35 2.86 -4.21 5.09
CA ALA A 35 3.01 -4.85 3.78
C ALA A 35 1.71 -4.79 2.96
N PHE A 36 0.56 -5.02 3.60
CA PHE A 36 -0.75 -4.88 2.96
C PHE A 36 -1.03 -3.43 2.52
N VAL A 37 -0.79 -2.45 3.41
CA VAL A 37 -0.93 -1.02 3.09
C VAL A 37 0.04 -0.59 1.99
N ALA A 38 1.27 -1.12 1.97
CA ALA A 38 2.24 -0.86 0.91
C ALA A 38 1.76 -1.38 -0.45
N CYS A 39 1.08 -2.53 -0.51
CA CYS A 39 0.46 -3.01 -1.75
C CYS A 39 -0.64 -2.06 -2.26
N LEU A 40 -1.46 -1.50 -1.37
CA LEU A 40 -2.44 -0.47 -1.72
C LEU A 40 -1.77 0.82 -2.22
N ALA A 41 -0.65 1.23 -1.60
CA ALA A 41 0.13 2.38 -2.03
C ALA A 41 0.75 2.14 -3.42
N MET A 42 1.30 0.95 -3.68
CA MET A 42 1.82 0.57 -5.01
C MET A 42 0.74 0.60 -6.08
N TRP A 43 -0.45 0.09 -5.78
CA TRP A 43 -1.61 0.20 -6.68
C TRP A 43 -1.91 1.67 -7.01
N THR A 44 -1.90 2.53 -5.98
CA THR A 44 -2.21 3.96 -6.14
C THR A 44 -1.14 4.70 -6.94
N VAL A 45 0.14 4.41 -6.73
CA VAL A 45 1.23 4.92 -7.58
C VAL A 45 1.00 4.50 -9.03
N LYS A 46 0.70 3.22 -9.26
CA LYS A 46 0.41 2.71 -10.60
C LYS A 46 -0.77 3.44 -11.25
N ASP A 47 -1.86 3.70 -10.52
CA ASP A 47 -3.00 4.46 -11.00
C ASP A 47 -2.65 5.95 -11.27
N ILE A 48 -1.80 6.58 -10.45
CA ILE A 48 -1.29 7.93 -10.73
C ILE A 48 -0.54 7.96 -12.07
N VAL A 49 0.33 6.98 -12.31
CA VAL A 49 1.13 6.95 -13.54
C VAL A 49 0.24 6.64 -14.75
N LEU A 50 -0.59 5.60 -14.66
CA LEU A 50 -1.45 5.16 -15.77
C LEU A 50 -2.52 6.20 -16.14
N TRP A 51 -3.18 6.82 -15.16
CA TRP A 51 -4.27 7.74 -15.45
C TRP A 51 -3.80 9.20 -15.55
N GLY A 52 -2.65 9.52 -14.94
CA GLY A 52 -2.13 10.89 -14.89
C GLY A 52 -1.25 11.29 -16.06
N PHE A 53 -0.44 10.37 -16.60
CA PHE A 53 0.70 10.72 -17.45
C PHE A 53 0.79 9.95 -18.76
N TYR A 54 -0.21 9.13 -19.04
CA TYR A 54 -0.06 8.12 -20.07
C TYR A 54 -0.20 8.68 -21.49
N ALA A 55 0.87 8.53 -22.26
CA ALA A 55 0.98 8.80 -23.69
C ALA A 55 0.51 7.56 -24.48
N ARG A 56 -0.10 7.78 -25.66
CA ARG A 56 -0.84 6.80 -26.47
C ARG A 56 -0.04 5.60 -27.02
N ASP A 57 1.19 5.37 -26.57
CA ASP A 57 2.15 4.50 -27.25
C ASP A 57 2.56 3.28 -26.40
N GLY A 58 2.13 2.09 -26.84
CA GLY A 58 2.81 0.78 -26.65
C GLY A 58 2.93 0.16 -25.25
N SER A 59 2.76 0.88 -24.15
CA SER A 59 3.02 0.35 -22.78
C SER A 59 1.78 -0.18 -22.03
N ALA A 60 0.62 -0.30 -22.69
CA ALA A 60 -0.64 -0.70 -22.04
C ALA A 60 -0.56 -2.13 -21.49
N ALA A 61 0.18 -3.00 -22.21
CA ALA A 61 0.51 -4.36 -21.79
C ALA A 61 1.30 -4.39 -20.48
N TRP A 62 2.30 -3.52 -20.32
CA TRP A 62 3.07 -3.42 -19.08
C TRP A 62 2.18 -3.04 -17.88
N TRP A 63 1.28 -2.08 -18.07
CA TRP A 63 0.36 -1.66 -17.02
C TRP A 63 -0.67 -2.72 -16.66
N ALA A 64 -1.12 -3.51 -17.64
CA ALA A 64 -1.94 -4.69 -17.38
C ALA A 64 -1.16 -5.72 -16.57
N SER A 65 0.07 -6.09 -16.96
CA SER A 65 0.95 -7.00 -16.20
C SER A 65 1.08 -6.56 -14.75
N VAL A 66 1.46 -5.29 -14.53
CA VAL A 66 1.67 -4.73 -13.19
C VAL A 66 0.37 -4.77 -12.38
N SER A 67 -0.79 -4.51 -13.00
CA SER A 67 -2.08 -4.57 -12.32
C SER A 67 -2.39 -5.99 -11.81
N PHE A 68 -2.15 -7.03 -12.63
CA PHE A 68 -2.32 -8.43 -12.19
C PHE A 68 -1.37 -8.77 -11.04
N ILE A 69 -0.10 -8.38 -11.13
CA ILE A 69 0.89 -8.69 -10.09
C ILE A 69 0.55 -8.01 -8.76
N ILE A 70 0.24 -6.71 -8.78
CA ILE A 70 -0.12 -5.98 -7.55
C ILE A 70 -1.42 -6.53 -6.97
N ALA A 71 -2.42 -6.86 -7.80
CA ALA A 71 -3.66 -7.47 -7.33
C ALA A 71 -3.37 -8.77 -6.55
N LEU A 72 -2.48 -9.62 -7.05
CA LEU A 72 -2.12 -10.87 -6.40
C LEU A 72 -1.36 -10.63 -5.07
N LEU A 73 -0.36 -9.75 -5.09
CA LEU A 73 0.41 -9.39 -3.90
C LEU A 73 -0.46 -8.79 -2.80
N LEU A 74 -1.47 -8.01 -3.19
CA LEU A 74 -2.47 -7.46 -2.26
C LEU A 74 -3.25 -8.58 -1.55
N GLN A 75 -3.68 -9.62 -2.28
CA GLN A 75 -4.38 -10.75 -1.65
C GLN A 75 -3.47 -11.59 -0.76
N TYR A 76 -2.23 -11.83 -1.19
CA TYR A 76 -1.25 -12.56 -0.37
C TYR A 76 -0.91 -11.83 0.91
N SER A 77 -0.65 -10.52 0.85
CA SER A 77 -0.37 -9.71 2.04
C SER A 77 -1.55 -9.67 3.02
N LEU A 78 -2.80 -9.62 2.51
CA LEU A 78 -3.99 -9.73 3.34
C LEU A 78 -4.06 -11.06 4.09
N VAL A 79 -3.82 -12.19 3.42
CA VAL A 79 -3.87 -13.51 4.08
C VAL A 79 -2.77 -13.65 5.13
N VAL A 80 -1.56 -13.17 4.84
CA VAL A 80 -0.45 -13.18 5.79
C VAL A 80 -0.79 -12.36 7.03
N PHE A 81 -1.34 -11.16 6.84
CA PHE A 81 -1.87 -10.34 7.94
C PHE A 81 -2.95 -11.10 8.72
N ALA A 82 -3.90 -11.73 8.02
CA ALA A 82 -4.99 -12.48 8.63
C ALA A 82 -4.51 -13.70 9.45
N TRP A 83 -3.40 -14.34 9.09
CA TRP A 83 -2.81 -15.40 9.91
C TRP A 83 -2.21 -14.85 11.20
N VAL A 84 -1.50 -13.72 11.13
CA VAL A 84 -0.72 -13.17 12.24
C VAL A 84 -1.58 -12.39 13.24
N PHE A 85 -2.55 -11.60 12.78
CA PHE A 85 -3.39 -10.76 13.61
C PHE A 85 -4.52 -11.55 14.31
N PRO A 86 -4.87 -11.32 15.58
CA PRO A 86 -4.29 -10.35 16.54
C PRO A 86 -3.12 -10.90 17.37
N GLU A 87 -2.93 -12.21 17.38
CA GLU A 87 -2.04 -12.92 18.32
C GLU A 87 -0.53 -12.72 18.08
N ASN A 88 -0.14 -12.06 16.97
CA ASN A 88 1.26 -11.83 16.57
C ASN A 88 2.07 -13.14 16.36
N GLY A 89 1.37 -14.22 15.99
CA GLY A 89 1.95 -15.55 15.79
C GLY A 89 2.85 -15.68 14.55
N PRO A 90 3.52 -16.83 14.38
CA PRO A 90 4.27 -17.13 13.17
C PRO A 90 3.35 -17.34 11.97
N VAL A 91 3.85 -17.00 10.78
CA VAL A 91 3.20 -17.33 9.51
C VAL A 91 3.33 -18.84 9.28
N PRO A 92 2.23 -19.56 8.98
CA PRO A 92 2.29 -21.00 8.72
C PRO A 92 2.93 -21.28 7.35
N LEU A 93 4.25 -21.41 7.31
CA LEU A 93 5.06 -21.52 6.08
C LEU A 93 4.57 -22.58 5.09
N LYS A 94 4.15 -23.76 5.58
CA LYS A 94 3.62 -24.83 4.71
C LYS A 94 2.33 -24.43 4.00
N ARG A 95 1.40 -23.78 4.73
CA ARG A 95 0.14 -23.28 4.15
C ARG A 95 0.40 -22.11 3.22
N ALA A 96 1.34 -21.23 3.58
CA ALA A 96 1.79 -20.13 2.73
C ALA A 96 2.40 -20.63 1.42
N ALA A 97 3.25 -21.66 1.44
CA ALA A 97 3.84 -22.23 0.24
C ALA A 97 2.78 -22.78 -0.73
N VAL A 98 1.79 -23.55 -0.22
CA VAL A 98 0.69 -24.06 -1.04
C VAL A 98 -0.16 -22.93 -1.60
N LEU A 99 -0.50 -21.95 -0.76
CA LEU A 99 -1.30 -20.80 -1.18
C LEU A 99 -0.53 -19.86 -2.11
N PHE A 100 0.80 -19.83 -2.11
CA PHE A 100 1.57 -18.94 -2.97
C PHE A 100 2.07 -19.62 -4.24
N ALA A 101 2.04 -20.95 -4.30
CA ALA A 101 2.49 -21.75 -5.43
C ALA A 101 1.86 -21.34 -6.77
N PRO A 102 0.55 -21.06 -6.87
CA PRO A 102 -0.03 -20.57 -8.12
C PRO A 102 0.58 -19.23 -8.58
N GLY A 103 1.07 -18.40 -7.66
CA GLY A 103 1.77 -17.15 -7.99
C GLY A 103 3.05 -17.37 -8.80
N ALA A 104 3.73 -18.51 -8.62
CA ALA A 104 4.93 -18.84 -9.39
C ALA A 104 4.63 -19.06 -10.89
N VAL A 105 3.38 -19.38 -11.24
CA VAL A 105 2.93 -19.55 -12.62
C VAL A 105 2.21 -18.28 -13.12
N LEU A 106 1.31 -17.73 -12.30
CA LEU A 106 0.47 -16.61 -12.66
C LEU A 106 1.26 -15.30 -12.85
N ILE A 107 2.32 -15.07 -12.06
CA ILE A 107 3.16 -13.87 -12.21
C ILE A 107 3.91 -13.89 -13.54
N PRO A 108 4.68 -14.94 -13.90
CA PRO A 108 5.29 -15.02 -15.23
C PRO A 108 4.27 -14.94 -16.37
N ALA A 109 3.12 -15.61 -16.25
CA ALA A 109 2.07 -15.54 -17.26
C ALA A 109 1.53 -14.11 -17.47
N ALA A 110 1.41 -13.31 -16.40
CA ALA A 110 1.04 -11.90 -16.49
C ALA A 110 2.13 -11.04 -17.15
N VAL A 111 3.41 -11.32 -16.88
CA VAL A 111 4.54 -10.62 -17.52
C VAL A 111 4.64 -10.96 -19.01
N MET A 112 4.42 -12.22 -19.38
CA MET A 112 4.45 -12.69 -20.78
C MET A 112 3.20 -12.31 -21.59
N GLY A 113 2.23 -11.62 -20.98
CA GLY A 113 1.02 -11.15 -21.66
C GLY A 113 -0.01 -12.24 -21.94
N TRP A 114 0.06 -13.40 -21.29
CA TRP A 114 -0.89 -14.50 -21.52
C TRP A 114 -2.29 -14.25 -20.92
N MET A 115 -2.45 -13.16 -20.17
CA MET A 115 -3.69 -12.78 -19.49
C MET A 115 -4.67 -12.01 -20.40
N TRP A 116 -4.23 -11.52 -21.57
CA TRP A 116 -5.08 -10.79 -22.49
C TRP A 116 -4.77 -11.16 -23.94
N ARG A 117 -5.76 -10.99 -24.81
CA ARG A 117 -5.60 -11.06 -26.27
C ARG A 117 -5.25 -9.70 -26.82
N GLU A 118 -5.98 -8.67 -26.37
CA GLU A 118 -5.77 -7.29 -26.75
C GLU A 118 -5.79 -6.40 -25.51
N VAL A 119 -4.88 -5.42 -25.48
CA VAL A 119 -4.86 -4.38 -24.46
C VAL A 119 -4.35 -3.10 -25.07
N GLY A 120 -5.11 -2.02 -24.94
CA GLY A 120 -4.74 -0.76 -25.55
C GLY A 120 -5.73 0.36 -25.29
N PHE A 121 -5.43 1.52 -25.87
CA PHE A 121 -6.32 2.67 -25.87
C PHE A 121 -6.91 2.83 -27.26
N THR A 122 -8.17 2.45 -27.44
CA THR A 122 -8.91 2.66 -28.70
C THR A 122 -9.77 3.91 -28.55
N SER A 123 -9.56 4.90 -29.41
CA SER A 123 -10.32 6.17 -29.40
C SER A 123 -10.31 6.90 -28.05
N GLY A 124 -9.20 6.82 -27.31
CA GLY A 124 -9.03 7.46 -25.99
C GLY A 124 -9.68 6.71 -24.83
N ARG A 125 -10.28 5.53 -25.06
CA ARG A 125 -10.80 4.65 -24.01
C ARG A 125 -9.88 3.44 -23.83
N PHE A 126 -9.59 3.10 -22.58
CA PHE A 126 -8.87 1.87 -22.25
C PHE A 126 -9.77 0.66 -22.55
N ARG A 127 -9.28 -0.28 -23.37
CA ARG A 127 -9.96 -1.53 -23.70
C ARG A 127 -9.02 -2.70 -23.47
N ILE A 128 -9.56 -3.75 -22.87
CA ILE A 128 -8.84 -4.99 -22.60
C ILE A 128 -9.74 -6.18 -22.93
N GLU A 129 -9.23 -7.13 -23.70
CA GLU A 129 -9.87 -8.42 -23.98
C GLU A 129 -9.11 -9.52 -23.22
N LEU A 130 -9.77 -10.11 -22.23
CA LEU A 130 -9.15 -11.07 -21.31
C LEU A 130 -9.16 -12.49 -21.87
N THR A 131 -8.12 -13.26 -21.59
CA THR A 131 -8.08 -14.71 -21.90
C THR A 131 -8.80 -15.51 -20.80
N PRO A 132 -9.20 -16.77 -21.06
CA PRO A 132 -9.68 -17.69 -20.02
C PRO A 132 -8.75 -17.78 -18.80
N LEU A 133 -7.44 -17.66 -19.01
CA LEU A 133 -6.43 -17.66 -17.94
C LEU A 133 -6.60 -16.46 -17.01
N ALA A 134 -6.94 -15.27 -17.50
CA ALA A 134 -7.20 -14.11 -16.66
C ALA A 134 -8.48 -14.26 -15.82
N TYR A 135 -9.50 -14.94 -16.33
CA TYR A 135 -10.67 -15.29 -15.52
C TYR A 135 -10.32 -16.29 -14.42
N ALA A 136 -9.52 -17.32 -14.73
CA ALA A 136 -9.00 -18.25 -13.73
C ALA A 136 -8.14 -17.53 -12.67
N PHE A 137 -7.30 -16.57 -13.08
CA PHE A 137 -6.58 -15.68 -12.18
C PHE A 137 -7.55 -14.91 -11.27
N GLY A 138 -8.60 -14.32 -11.84
CA GLY A 138 -9.60 -13.56 -11.08
C GLY A 138 -10.29 -14.41 -10.02
N ILE A 139 -10.78 -15.60 -10.40
CA ILE A 139 -11.39 -16.57 -9.48
C ILE A 139 -10.42 -16.92 -8.36
N TYR A 140 -9.16 -17.20 -8.71
CA TYR A 140 -8.13 -17.52 -7.75
C TYR A 140 -7.87 -16.35 -6.77
N ALA A 141 -7.69 -15.13 -7.28
CA ALA A 141 -7.48 -13.94 -6.45
C ALA A 141 -8.66 -13.69 -5.50
N TYR A 142 -9.91 -13.83 -5.98
CA TYR A 142 -11.10 -13.74 -5.13
C TYR A 142 -11.18 -14.90 -4.12
N GLY A 143 -10.74 -16.10 -4.47
CA GLY A 143 -10.64 -17.24 -3.56
C GLY A 143 -9.64 -16.99 -2.43
N VAL A 144 -8.46 -16.45 -2.75
CA VAL A 144 -7.43 -16.05 -1.77
C VAL A 144 -7.97 -14.94 -0.86
N PHE A 145 -8.65 -13.93 -1.43
CA PHE A 145 -9.33 -12.89 -0.67
C PHE A 145 -10.36 -13.47 0.30
N ALA A 146 -11.27 -14.33 -0.20
CA ALA A 146 -12.33 -14.95 0.58
C ALA A 146 -11.75 -15.80 1.73
N TYR A 147 -10.64 -16.50 1.48
CA TYR A 147 -9.91 -17.22 2.51
C TYR A 147 -9.36 -16.29 3.60
N GLY A 148 -8.67 -15.21 3.23
CA GLY A 148 -8.15 -14.20 4.17
C GLY A 148 -9.26 -13.52 4.97
N PHE A 149 -10.34 -13.15 4.30
CA PHE A 149 -11.54 -12.60 4.94
C PHE A 149 -12.18 -13.60 5.91
N GLY A 150 -12.32 -14.85 5.50
CA GLY A 150 -12.86 -15.94 6.32
C GLY A 150 -12.05 -16.16 7.60
N LEU A 151 -10.72 -16.06 7.53
CA LEU A 151 -9.85 -16.13 8.71
C LEU A 151 -10.11 -14.97 9.68
N LEU A 152 -10.16 -13.73 9.18
CA LEU A 152 -10.46 -12.55 9.99
C LEU A 152 -11.87 -12.63 10.59
N TYR A 153 -12.86 -13.10 9.83
CA TYR A 153 -14.23 -13.27 10.29
C TYR A 153 -14.36 -14.36 11.35
N ALA A 154 -13.67 -15.51 11.18
CA ALA A 154 -13.63 -16.55 12.20
C ALA A 154 -13.03 -16.01 13.52
N LYS A 155 -11.96 -15.22 13.42
CA LYS A 155 -11.36 -14.53 14.58
C LYS A 155 -12.33 -13.50 15.18
N TYR A 156 -13.02 -12.73 14.36
CA TYR A 156 -14.02 -11.76 14.82
C TYR A 156 -15.12 -12.43 15.66
N ARG A 157 -15.64 -13.57 15.20
CA ARG A 157 -16.63 -14.35 15.96
C ARG A 157 -16.07 -14.86 17.29
N ARG A 158 -14.80 -15.27 17.31
CA ARG A 158 -14.13 -15.77 18.53
C ARG A 158 -13.90 -14.66 19.57
N TYR A 159 -13.56 -13.45 19.14
CA TYR A 159 -13.28 -12.31 20.02
C TYR A 159 -14.48 -11.37 20.21
N ARG A 160 -15.70 -11.85 19.93
CA ARG A 160 -16.92 -11.03 20.03
C ARG A 160 -17.11 -10.52 21.46
N GLY A 161 -17.37 -9.21 21.60
CA GLY A 161 -17.51 -8.54 22.90
C GLY A 161 -16.20 -8.06 23.53
N GLN A 162 -15.03 -8.35 22.93
CA GLN A 162 -13.74 -7.83 23.38
C GLN A 162 -13.27 -6.67 22.48
N LEU A 163 -12.28 -5.90 22.96
CA LEU A 163 -11.64 -4.83 22.17
C LEU A 163 -11.09 -5.36 20.83
N TRP A 164 -10.48 -6.54 20.84
CA TRP A 164 -10.00 -7.23 19.62
C TRP A 164 -11.12 -7.53 18.63
N GLY A 165 -12.32 -7.85 19.10
CA GLY A 165 -13.50 -8.04 18.26
C GLY A 165 -13.93 -6.75 17.58
N GLN A 166 -13.88 -5.60 18.28
CA GLN A 166 -14.19 -4.29 17.69
C GLN A 166 -13.16 -3.92 16.62
N GLN A 167 -11.87 -4.15 16.89
CA GLN A 167 -10.79 -3.92 15.93
C GLN A 167 -10.92 -4.79 14.67
N LEU A 168 -11.18 -6.08 14.84
CA LEU A 168 -11.45 -7.01 13.74
C LEU A 168 -12.70 -6.59 12.95
N GLY A 169 -13.75 -6.14 13.64
CA GLY A 169 -14.97 -5.64 13.01
C GLY A 169 -14.70 -4.43 12.11
N ALA A 170 -13.92 -3.46 12.59
CA ALA A 170 -13.56 -2.28 11.80
C ALA A 170 -12.72 -2.65 10.57
N ILE A 171 -11.77 -3.59 10.71
CA ILE A 171 -10.99 -4.11 9.57
C ILE A 171 -11.91 -4.77 8.54
N LEU A 172 -12.83 -5.64 8.99
CA LEU A 172 -13.77 -6.34 8.10
C LEU A 172 -14.66 -5.33 7.36
N TRP A 173 -15.17 -4.31 8.04
CA TRP A 173 -15.94 -3.24 7.39
C TRP A 173 -15.14 -2.47 6.34
N ALA A 174 -13.91 -2.07 6.67
CA ALA A 174 -13.02 -1.40 5.73
C ALA A 174 -12.78 -2.27 4.48
N LEU A 175 -12.54 -3.57 4.66
CA LEU A 175 -12.35 -4.52 3.57
C LEU A 175 -13.62 -4.67 2.71
N VAL A 176 -14.78 -4.90 3.32
CA VAL A 176 -16.05 -5.08 2.59
C VAL A 176 -16.36 -3.87 1.73
N ILE A 177 -16.29 -2.67 2.32
CA ILE A 177 -16.58 -1.42 1.60
C ILE A 177 -15.59 -1.23 0.45
N THR A 178 -14.29 -1.36 0.72
CA THR A 178 -13.24 -1.13 -0.28
C THR A 178 -13.31 -2.14 -1.41
N VAL A 179 -13.50 -3.44 -1.12
CA VAL A 179 -13.55 -4.50 -2.13
C VAL A 179 -14.83 -4.43 -2.95
N THR A 180 -15.97 -4.09 -2.34
CA THR A 180 -17.23 -3.94 -3.08
C THR A 180 -17.12 -2.82 -4.10
N LEU A 181 -16.65 -1.63 -3.68
CA LEU A 181 -16.50 -0.48 -4.56
C LEU A 181 -15.45 -0.72 -5.65
N ASN A 182 -14.29 -1.31 -5.30
CA ASN A 182 -13.26 -1.63 -6.29
C ASN A 182 -13.71 -2.72 -7.26
N THR A 183 -14.42 -3.75 -6.81
CA THR A 183 -14.92 -4.81 -7.69
C THR A 183 -15.95 -4.25 -8.66
N LEU A 184 -16.83 -3.36 -8.19
CA LEU A 184 -17.80 -2.70 -9.04
C LEU A 184 -17.10 -1.86 -10.12
N ALA A 185 -16.17 -0.99 -9.71
CA ALA A 185 -15.50 -0.05 -10.61
C ALA A 185 -14.50 -0.71 -11.57
N ASN A 186 -13.75 -1.71 -11.11
CA ASN A 186 -12.64 -2.29 -11.86
C ASN A 186 -13.00 -3.57 -12.61
N ASN A 187 -14.08 -4.26 -12.23
CA ASN A 187 -14.46 -5.54 -12.84
C ASN A 187 -15.88 -5.52 -13.39
N LEU A 188 -16.90 -5.31 -12.54
CA LEU A 188 -18.30 -5.47 -12.96
C LEU A 188 -18.74 -4.45 -14.01
N LEU A 189 -18.43 -3.17 -13.81
CA LEU A 189 -18.78 -2.11 -14.75
C LEU A 189 -18.03 -2.23 -16.08
N PRO A 190 -16.72 -2.48 -16.11
CA PRO A 190 -16.01 -2.80 -17.35
C PRO A 190 -16.56 -4.01 -18.10
N LEU A 191 -17.00 -5.06 -17.41
CA LEU A 191 -17.67 -6.21 -18.04
C LEU A 191 -19.01 -5.82 -18.70
N ALA A 192 -19.70 -4.83 -18.15
CA ALA A 192 -20.89 -4.24 -18.74
C ALA A 192 -20.59 -3.15 -19.80
N GLY A 193 -19.31 -2.91 -20.12
CA GLY A 193 -18.87 -1.91 -21.11
C GLY A 193 -18.69 -0.49 -20.58
N PHE A 194 -18.84 -0.27 -19.26
CA PHE A 194 -18.68 1.04 -18.62
C PHE A 194 -17.28 1.18 -18.00
N TYR A 195 -16.40 1.93 -18.66
CA TYR A 195 -14.99 2.09 -18.26
C TYR A 195 -14.68 3.42 -17.54
N GLU A 196 -15.66 4.31 -17.39
CA GLU A 196 -15.46 5.69 -16.89
C GLU A 196 -15.03 5.75 -15.42
N LEU A 197 -15.35 4.72 -14.64
CA LEU A 197 -15.04 4.66 -13.21
C LEU A 197 -13.70 3.98 -12.90
N LEU A 198 -13.00 3.42 -13.91
CA LEU A 198 -11.67 2.82 -13.73
C LEU A 198 -10.67 3.75 -13.03
N PRO A 199 -10.58 5.05 -13.36
CA PRO A 199 -9.61 5.93 -12.71
C PRO A 199 -9.95 6.22 -11.23
N LEU A 200 -11.20 5.98 -10.81
CA LEU A 200 -11.65 6.20 -9.43
C LEU A 200 -11.43 5.01 -8.51
N GLY A 201 -10.98 3.84 -9.01
CA GLY A 201 -10.70 2.66 -8.21
C GLY A 201 -9.82 2.95 -7.00
N SER A 202 -8.67 3.59 -7.22
CA SER A 202 -7.77 4.02 -6.15
C SER A 202 -8.36 5.04 -5.18
N VAL A 203 -9.36 5.84 -5.58
CA VAL A 203 -10.02 6.79 -4.68
C VAL A 203 -10.89 6.05 -3.66
N PHE A 204 -11.50 4.91 -4.03
CA PHE A 204 -12.27 4.11 -3.08
C PHE A 204 -11.43 3.50 -1.96
N VAL A 205 -10.12 3.33 -2.18
CA VAL A 205 -9.17 2.92 -1.14
C VAL A 205 -9.12 3.95 0.00
N LEU A 206 -9.35 5.24 -0.29
CA LEU A 206 -9.37 6.32 0.72
C LEU A 206 -10.43 6.08 1.80
N LEU A 207 -11.60 5.54 1.44
CA LEU A 207 -12.64 5.20 2.40
C LEU A 207 -12.15 4.12 3.38
N GLY A 208 -11.51 3.07 2.87
CA GLY A 208 -10.89 2.04 3.69
C GLY A 208 -9.81 2.60 4.62
N VAL A 209 -8.96 3.49 4.12
CA VAL A 209 -7.91 4.16 4.90
C VAL A 209 -8.47 5.01 6.02
N VAL A 210 -9.53 5.78 5.77
CA VAL A 210 -10.21 6.58 6.81
C VAL A 210 -10.82 5.67 7.87
N ILE A 211 -11.42 4.54 7.48
CA ILE A 211 -11.95 3.56 8.45
C ILE A 211 -10.81 2.94 9.27
N TYR A 212 -9.69 2.57 8.66
CA TYR A 212 -8.52 2.06 9.40
C TYR A 212 -7.95 3.10 10.35
N ALA A 213 -7.81 4.35 9.91
CA ALA A 213 -7.33 5.46 10.73
C ALA A 213 -8.28 5.70 11.92
N TYR A 214 -9.59 5.73 11.67
CA TYR A 214 -10.61 5.83 12.71
C TYR A 214 -10.55 4.66 13.70
N ALA A 215 -10.32 3.44 13.21
CA ALA A 215 -10.23 2.26 14.04
C ALA A 215 -8.98 2.27 14.93
N ILE A 216 -7.85 2.74 14.40
CA ILE A 216 -6.61 2.93 15.14
C ILE A 216 -6.79 3.96 16.26
N THR A 217 -7.39 5.11 15.96
CA THR A 217 -7.58 6.18 16.95
C THR A 217 -8.67 5.87 17.97
N SER A 218 -9.80 5.30 17.54
CA SER A 218 -10.99 5.10 18.39
C SER A 218 -10.99 3.77 19.14
N PHE A 219 -10.51 2.69 18.52
CA PHE A 219 -10.48 1.34 19.12
C PHE A 219 -9.09 0.91 19.56
N LYS A 220 -8.12 1.85 19.59
CA LYS A 220 -6.72 1.59 19.95
C LYS A 220 -6.14 0.41 19.16
N LEU A 221 -6.44 0.35 17.86
CA LEU A 221 -5.99 -0.74 17.00
C LEU A 221 -4.45 -0.77 17.05
N PHE A 222 -3.93 -1.89 17.54
CA PHE A 222 -2.51 -2.13 17.84
C PHE A 222 -1.89 -1.51 19.12
N SER A 223 -2.65 -0.96 20.07
CA SER A 223 -2.04 -0.36 21.27
C SER A 223 -1.53 -1.42 22.26
N LEU A 224 -0.21 -1.49 22.41
CA LEU A 224 0.43 -1.75 23.69
C LEU A 224 0.75 -0.39 24.31
N GLN A 225 -0.09 0.08 25.24
CA GLN A 225 0.21 1.31 25.98
C GLN A 225 1.47 1.10 26.81
N SER A 226 2.49 1.93 26.59
CA SER A 226 3.63 2.11 27.49
C SER A 226 3.55 3.54 28.03
N ALA A 227 3.65 3.69 29.34
CA ALA A 227 3.26 4.86 30.12
C ALA A 227 4.23 6.07 30.08
N LEU A 228 5.02 6.25 29.01
CA LEU A 228 6.17 7.19 29.04
C LEU A 228 6.22 8.22 27.91
N ASP A 229 5.06 8.61 27.36
CA ASP A 229 4.97 9.59 26.26
C ASP A 229 5.22 11.07 26.65
N GLN A 230 5.80 11.37 27.82
CA GLN A 230 5.67 12.70 28.42
C GLN A 230 6.94 13.52 28.71
N PHE A 231 8.15 13.16 28.26
CA PHE A 231 9.34 13.99 28.56
C PHE A 231 10.27 14.29 27.38
N ARG A 232 10.68 15.57 27.28
CA ARG A 232 11.52 16.17 26.24
C ARG A 232 13.01 16.22 26.64
N LEU A 233 13.84 15.70 25.73
CA LEU A 233 15.10 16.21 25.12
C LEU A 233 16.35 16.55 25.96
N PHE A 234 17.45 15.87 25.61
CA PHE A 234 18.86 16.29 25.70
C PHE A 234 19.54 16.14 24.31
N PRO A 235 20.73 16.74 24.05
CA PRO A 235 21.15 17.13 22.70
C PRO A 235 21.67 15.96 21.86
N ILE A 236 20.88 15.59 20.85
CA ILE A 236 21.12 14.53 19.86
C ILE A 236 21.39 15.14 18.46
N ALA A 237 21.60 16.46 18.42
CA ALA A 237 21.63 17.28 17.21
C ALA A 237 22.59 16.77 16.12
N TYR A 238 23.79 16.28 16.48
CA TYR A 238 24.77 15.83 15.50
C TYR A 238 24.35 14.54 14.77
N LYS A 239 23.82 13.54 15.49
CA LYS A 239 23.34 12.27 14.89
C LYS A 239 22.11 12.49 14.02
N VAL A 240 21.27 13.45 14.40
CA VAL A 240 20.09 13.86 13.65
C VAL A 240 20.50 14.61 12.40
N ALA A 241 21.36 15.63 12.53
CA ALA A 241 21.86 16.41 11.40
C ALA A 241 22.58 15.52 10.38
N LEU A 242 23.40 14.56 10.82
CA LEU A 242 24.06 13.61 9.93
C LEU A 242 23.05 12.68 9.23
N SER A 243 22.02 12.22 9.93
CA SER A 243 20.95 11.40 9.32
C SER A 243 20.11 12.21 8.32
N ILE A 244 19.76 13.45 8.66
CA ILE A 244 19.06 14.40 7.78
C ILE A 244 19.91 14.66 6.53
N ALA A 245 21.18 15.02 6.70
CA ALA A 245 22.08 15.33 5.60
C ALA A 245 22.32 14.13 4.70
N ALA A 246 22.60 12.95 5.27
CA ALA A 246 22.83 11.73 4.49
C ALA A 246 21.59 11.34 3.70
N VAL A 247 20.41 11.33 4.33
CA VAL A 247 19.16 11.02 3.63
C VAL A 247 18.88 12.08 2.58
N ALA A 248 18.99 13.37 2.87
CA ALA A 248 18.74 14.43 1.90
C ALA A 248 19.65 14.33 0.66
N VAL A 249 20.96 14.13 0.85
CA VAL A 249 21.93 14.00 -0.24
C VAL A 249 21.66 12.76 -1.09
N LEU A 250 21.50 11.59 -0.45
CA LEU A 250 21.21 10.34 -1.18
C LEU A 250 19.89 10.44 -1.94
N SER A 251 18.87 11.04 -1.34
CA SER A 251 17.54 11.19 -1.95
C SER A 251 17.55 12.14 -3.12
N PHE A 252 18.28 13.25 -2.98
CA PHE A 252 18.45 14.20 -4.05
C PHE A 252 19.14 13.54 -5.25
N LEU A 253 20.27 12.87 -5.01
CA LEU A 253 21.07 12.22 -6.05
C LEU A 253 20.34 11.06 -6.73
N PHE A 254 19.76 10.14 -5.96
CA PHE A 254 19.20 8.91 -6.51
C PHE A 254 17.74 9.02 -6.93
N LEU A 255 16.99 10.00 -6.44
CA LEU A 255 15.57 10.12 -6.72
C LEU A 255 15.21 11.42 -7.44
N GLN A 256 15.66 12.58 -6.95
CA GLN A 256 15.27 13.86 -7.56
C GLN A 256 16.00 14.13 -8.88
N VAL A 257 17.31 13.87 -8.98
CA VAL A 257 18.07 14.08 -10.23
C VAL A 257 17.49 13.25 -11.40
N PRO A 258 17.21 11.93 -11.26
CA PRO A 258 16.55 11.17 -12.32
C PRO A 258 15.17 11.72 -12.70
N VAL A 259 14.37 12.16 -11.71
CA VAL A 259 13.04 12.74 -11.97
C VAL A 259 13.14 14.04 -12.76
N VAL A 260 14.08 14.94 -12.41
CA VAL A 260 14.33 16.18 -13.15
C VAL A 260 14.76 15.86 -14.57
N TRP A 261 15.74 14.97 -14.74
CA TRP A 261 16.26 14.62 -16.05
C TRP A 261 15.19 13.98 -16.94
N TRP A 262 14.41 13.05 -16.40
CA TRP A 262 13.29 12.43 -17.11
C TRP A 262 12.17 13.42 -17.45
N SER A 263 11.88 14.37 -16.54
CA SER A 263 10.82 15.34 -16.75
C SER A 263 11.19 16.39 -17.80
N PHE A 264 12.43 16.87 -17.81
CA PHE A 264 12.88 18.00 -18.62
C PHE A 264 13.82 17.63 -19.79
N GLY A 265 14.10 16.34 -20.02
CA GLY A 265 15.01 15.88 -21.09
C GLY A 265 14.55 16.26 -22.51
N GLY A 266 13.25 16.52 -22.71
CA GLY A 266 12.68 17.03 -23.96
C GLY A 266 12.47 18.56 -24.00
N GLY A 267 12.99 19.29 -23.02
CA GLY A 267 12.80 20.73 -22.85
C GLY A 267 11.67 21.12 -21.89
N PRO A 268 11.62 22.38 -21.44
CA PRO A 268 10.61 22.87 -20.51
C PRO A 268 9.23 22.98 -21.19
N SER A 269 8.24 22.26 -20.66
CA SER A 269 6.84 22.29 -21.09
C SER A 269 5.90 22.18 -19.88
N THR A 270 4.62 22.51 -20.05
CA THR A 270 3.62 22.36 -18.97
C THR A 270 3.50 20.91 -18.50
N GLU A 271 3.62 19.94 -19.41
CA GLU A 271 3.60 18.52 -19.09
C GLU A 271 4.89 18.08 -18.38
N ALA A 272 6.05 18.63 -18.74
CA ALA A 272 7.31 18.42 -18.01
C ALA A 272 7.21 18.91 -16.55
N TRP A 273 6.65 20.11 -16.33
CA TRP A 273 6.41 20.62 -14.99
C TRP A 273 5.41 19.77 -14.19
N ARG A 274 4.34 19.30 -14.85
CA ARG A 274 3.36 18.42 -14.22
C ARG A 274 3.98 17.08 -13.80
N ARG A 275 4.80 16.46 -14.66
CA ARG A 275 5.58 15.25 -14.33
C ARG A 275 6.50 15.52 -13.16
N TYR A 276 7.29 16.59 -13.22
CA TYR A 276 8.22 16.94 -12.16
C TYR A 276 7.50 17.10 -10.81
N LEU A 277 6.41 17.87 -10.75
CA LEU A 277 5.67 18.10 -9.50
C LEU A 277 5.09 16.82 -8.90
N VAL A 278 4.52 15.93 -9.72
CA VAL A 278 3.91 14.70 -9.19
C VAL A 278 4.97 13.67 -8.78
N PHE A 279 5.96 13.43 -9.64
CA PHE A 279 6.97 12.41 -9.36
C PHE A 279 7.96 12.85 -8.29
N SER A 280 8.29 14.15 -8.16
CA SER A 280 9.11 14.65 -7.06
C SER A 280 8.44 14.45 -5.71
N VAL A 281 7.10 14.61 -5.62
CA VAL A 281 6.33 14.33 -4.41
C VAL A 281 6.36 12.84 -4.08
N ILE A 282 6.07 11.96 -5.05
CA ILE A 282 6.09 10.51 -4.85
C ILE A 282 7.46 10.05 -4.37
N THR A 283 8.53 10.52 -5.02
CA THR A 283 9.90 10.12 -4.69
C THR A 283 10.41 10.76 -3.40
N ALA A 284 9.91 11.93 -3.00
CA ALA A 284 10.26 12.57 -1.73
C ALA A 284 9.62 11.87 -0.52
N LEU A 285 8.53 11.10 -0.69
CA LEU A 285 7.89 10.40 0.42
C LEU A 285 8.84 9.37 1.06
N LEU A 286 9.38 8.45 0.27
CA LEU A 286 10.25 7.38 0.76
C LEU A 286 11.40 7.87 1.65
N PRO A 287 12.23 8.84 1.22
CA PRO A 287 13.34 9.31 2.02
C PRO A 287 12.90 10.11 3.24
N ASN A 288 11.84 10.91 3.16
CA ASN A 288 11.31 11.60 4.32
C ASN A 288 10.88 10.60 5.41
N LEU A 289 10.27 9.47 5.04
CA LEU A 289 9.94 8.42 6.00
C LEU A 289 11.16 7.72 6.56
N ILE A 290 12.17 7.42 5.73
CA ILE A 290 13.44 6.84 6.20
C ILE A 290 14.10 7.76 7.20
N LEU A 291 14.10 9.06 6.93
CA LEU A 291 14.64 10.06 7.82
C LEU A 291 13.91 10.09 9.16
N VAL A 292 12.58 10.13 9.15
CA VAL A 292 11.78 10.11 10.38
C VAL A 292 12.01 8.79 11.14
N ALA A 293 12.06 7.65 10.46
CA ALA A 293 12.35 6.36 11.09
C ALA A 293 13.76 6.31 11.72
N LEU A 294 14.76 6.88 11.04
CA LEU A 294 16.11 7.01 11.56
C LEU A 294 16.09 7.87 12.82
N ILE A 295 15.52 9.08 12.76
CA ILE A 295 15.35 10.00 13.89
C ILE A 295 14.70 9.27 15.09
N ILE A 296 13.60 8.55 14.88
CA ILE A 296 12.94 7.79 15.95
C ILE A 296 13.86 6.71 16.52
N ARG A 297 14.63 6.02 15.67
CA ARG A 297 15.53 4.95 16.10
C ARG A 297 16.77 5.47 16.83
N THR A 298 17.37 6.59 16.42
CA THR A 298 18.57 7.16 17.05
C THR A 298 18.26 8.04 18.25
N ILE A 299 17.09 8.70 18.28
CA ILE A 299 16.70 9.61 19.37
C ILE A 299 15.74 8.92 20.35
N SER A 300 14.56 8.53 19.88
CA SER A 300 13.44 8.22 20.78
C SER A 300 13.64 6.92 21.56
N ARG A 301 14.19 5.87 20.92
CA ARG A 301 14.38 4.57 21.58
C ARG A 301 15.48 4.53 22.65
N PRO A 302 16.68 5.10 22.41
CA PRO A 302 17.71 5.13 23.44
C PRO A 302 17.29 5.98 24.65
N VAL A 303 16.64 7.13 24.39
CA VAL A 303 16.13 8.02 25.45
C VAL A 303 15.10 7.28 26.30
N ARG A 304 14.14 6.58 25.68
CA ARG A 304 13.15 5.77 26.40
C ARG A 304 13.78 4.73 27.33
N ARG A 305 14.81 4.00 26.86
CA ARG A 305 15.52 3.01 27.68
C ARG A 305 16.24 3.63 28.88
N LEU A 306 16.82 4.81 28.69
CA LEU A 306 17.50 5.55 29.75
C LEU A 306 16.50 6.10 30.78
N THR A 307 15.32 6.56 30.34
CA THR A 307 14.26 7.01 31.24
C THR A 307 13.65 5.84 32.01
N GLU A 308 13.38 4.70 31.35
CA GLU A 308 12.90 3.46 32.01
C GLU A 308 13.90 3.00 33.09
N ALA A 309 15.20 2.98 32.78
CA ALA A 309 16.25 2.58 33.73
C ALA A 309 16.53 3.61 34.85
N ALA A 310 16.00 4.84 34.76
CA ALA A 310 16.17 5.87 35.78
C ALA A 310 14.97 5.98 36.74
N VAL A 311 13.87 5.30 36.42
CA VAL A 311 12.64 5.25 37.23
C VAL A 311 12.55 3.94 38.03
N GLU A 312 13.30 2.91 37.64
CA GLU A 312 13.57 1.69 38.44
C GLU A 312 14.70 1.91 39.45
#